data_AF-A0A7V3HAM7-F1
#
_entry.id   AF-A0A7V3HAM7-F1
#
_cell.length_a   1.000
_cell.length_b   1.000
_cell.length_c   1.000
_cell.angle_alpha   90.00
_cell.angle_beta   90.00
_cell.angle_gamma   90.00
#
_symmetry.space_group_name_H-M   'P 1'
#
loop_
_entity.id
_entity.type
_entity.pdbx_description
1 polymer ?
#
loop_
_entity_poly.entity_id
_entity_poly.type
_entity_poly.pdbx_seq_one_letter_code
_entity_poly.pdbx_strand_id
1 'polypeptide(L)'
;MSLPESPRNPEQRTTNAILCFCIGAGLAFLAWFLGVGTVIGAALSGGDPAVVVGGAIAAIGLVLAGVAGGALMFIGTIWMLIQVIADQTSEKSEKRYRDVER
;
A
#
# COMPACT_ATOMS: atom_id res chain seq x y z
N MET A 1 6.89 11.16 35.67
CA MET A 1 5.50 10.94 35.24
C MET A 1 5.55 10.42 33.81
N SER A 2 5.56 9.10 33.62
CA SER A 2 5.36 8.49 32.31
C SER A 2 3.88 8.64 31.96
N LEU A 3 3.59 9.34 30.87
CA LEU A 3 2.23 9.42 30.33
C LEU A 3 1.73 7.98 30.09
N PRO A 4 0.51 7.62 30.51
CA PRO A 4 -0.08 6.36 30.11
C PRO A 4 -0.17 6.36 28.60
N GLU A 5 0.48 5.39 27.97
CA GLU A 5 0.38 5.11 26.55
C GLU A 5 -1.10 4.98 26.22
N SER A 6 -1.67 6.02 25.58
CA SER A 6 -3.08 6.01 25.21
C SER A 6 -3.34 4.75 24.38
N PRO A 7 -4.36 3.94 24.71
CA PRO A 7 -4.71 2.80 23.88
C PRO A 7 -4.95 3.33 22.46
N ARG A 8 -4.08 2.92 21.53
CA ARG A 8 -3.98 3.48 20.18
C ARG A 8 -5.35 3.32 19.51
N ASN A 9 -6.04 4.45 19.29
CA ASN A 9 -7.41 4.50 18.80
C ASN A 9 -7.59 3.57 17.57
N PRO A 10 -8.56 2.63 17.58
CA PRO A 10 -8.80 1.72 16.47
C PRO A 10 -8.88 2.41 15.10
N GLU A 11 -9.52 3.59 15.05
CA GLU A 11 -9.69 4.39 13.83
C GLU A 11 -8.35 4.84 13.21
N GLN A 12 -7.33 5.11 14.03
CA GLN A 12 -5.99 5.45 13.54
C GLN A 12 -5.29 4.25 12.91
N ARG A 13 -5.59 3.04 13.38
CA ARG A 13 -5.02 1.80 12.85
C ARG A 13 -5.60 1.48 11.47
N THR A 14 -6.89 1.72 11.28
CA THR A 14 -7.58 1.50 10.00
C THR A 14 -7.19 2.55 8.96
N THR A 15 -7.08 3.81 9.38
CA THR A 15 -6.62 4.92 8.51
C THR A 15 -5.24 4.66 7.93
N ASN A 16 -4.28 4.19 8.73
CA ASN A 16 -2.92 3.91 8.26
C ASN A 16 -2.87 2.72 7.27
N ALA A 17 -3.71 1.70 7.46
CA ALA A 17 -3.79 0.56 6.54
C ALA A 17 -4.38 0.98 5.18
N ILE A 18 -5.42 1.82 5.18
CA ILE A 18 -6.00 2.42 3.97
C ILE A 18 -4.98 3.28 3.25
N LEU A 19 -4.25 4.14 3.96
CA LEU A 19 -3.21 4.96 3.36
C LEU A 19 -2.11 4.11 2.72
N CYS A 20 -1.63 3.05 3.37
CA CYS A 20 -0.64 2.13 2.79
C CYS A 20 -1.14 1.50 1.48
N PHE A 21 -2.38 1.01 1.49
CA PHE A 21 -2.98 0.43 0.29
C PHE A 21 -3.13 1.46 -0.84
N CYS A 22 -3.67 2.65 -0.54
CA CYS A 22 -3.89 3.71 -1.53
C CYS A 22 -2.58 4.26 -2.10
N ILE A 23 -1.55 4.47 -1.27
CA ILE A 23 -0.23 4.89 -1.73
C ILE A 23 0.38 3.81 -2.62
N GLY A 24 0.27 2.54 -2.21
CA GLY A 24 0.73 1.42 -3.01
C GLY A 24 0.04 1.35 -4.38
N ALA A 25 -1.28 1.48 -4.41
CA ALA A 25 -2.07 1.47 -5.63
C ALA A 25 -1.74 2.66 -6.53
N GLY A 26 -1.58 3.86 -5.96
CA GLY A 26 -1.16 5.05 -6.69
C GLY A 26 0.23 4.89 -7.31
N LEU A 27 1.20 4.35 -6.57
CA LEU A 27 2.55 4.09 -7.09
C LEU A 27 2.55 3.03 -8.20
N ALA A 28 1.81 1.94 -8.05
CA ALA A 28 1.69 0.90 -9.07
C ALA A 28 1.01 1.44 -10.35
N PHE A 29 -0.05 2.24 -10.20
CA PHE A 29 -0.74 2.87 -11.31
C PHE A 29 0.14 3.89 -12.05
N LEU A 30 0.85 4.74 -11.31
CA LEU A 30 1.80 5.69 -11.89
C LEU A 30 2.96 4.96 -12.60
N ALA A 31 3.49 3.90 -12.00
CA ALA A 31 4.53 3.08 -12.62
C ALA A 31 4.07 2.45 -13.93
N TRP A 32 2.81 1.99 -13.99
CA TRP A 32 2.22 1.49 -15.24
C TRP A 32 2.11 2.59 -16.29
N PHE A 33 1.54 3.75 -15.94
CA PHE A 33 1.31 4.84 -16.88
C PHE A 33 2.63 5.41 -17.44
N LEU A 34 3.60 5.66 -16.56
CA LEU A 34 4.94 6.10 -16.94
C LEU A 34 5.73 5.00 -17.66
N GLY A 35 5.46 3.72 -17.36
CA GLY A 35 5.97 2.56 -18.10
C GLY A 35 5.56 2.58 -19.56
N VAL A 36 4.27 2.79 -19.84
CA VAL A 36 3.79 2.94 -21.23
C VAL A 36 4.46 4.13 -21.92
N GLY A 37 4.59 5.26 -21.22
CA GLY A 37 5.28 6.45 -21.75
C GLY A 37 6.76 6.22 -22.07
N THR A 38 7.48 5.49 -21.23
CA THR A 38 8.89 5.16 -21.48
C THR A 38 9.07 4.19 -22.65
N VAL A 39 8.18 3.21 -22.83
CA VAL A 39 8.20 2.32 -24.00
C VAL A 39 7.94 3.08 -25.30
N ILE A 40 6.93 3.97 -25.31
CA ILE A 40 6.62 4.80 -26.48
C ILE A 40 7.79 5.75 -26.79
N GLY A 41 8.33 6.42 -25.76
CA GLY A 41 9.48 7.32 -25.91
C GLY A 41 10.72 6.60 -26.46
N ALA A 42 10.99 5.38 -25.97
CA ALA A 42 12.08 4.56 -26.48
C ALA A 42 11.86 4.14 -27.94
N ALA A 43 10.64 3.74 -28.32
CA ALA A 43 10.31 3.37 -29.69
C ALA A 43 10.47 4.53 -30.69
N LEU A 44 10.21 5.76 -30.25
CA LEU A 44 10.33 6.97 -31.08
C LEU A 44 11.75 7.59 -31.06
N SER A 45 12.64 7.12 -30.19
CA SER A 45 13.96 7.74 -29.95
C SER A 45 15.00 7.55 -31.04
N GLY A 46 14.77 6.65 -32.01
CA GLY A 46 15.68 6.43 -33.14
C GLY A 46 17.07 5.89 -32.77
N GLY A 47 17.28 5.44 -31.52
CA GLY A 47 18.55 4.88 -31.06
C GLY A 47 19.57 5.90 -30.53
N ASP A 48 19.14 7.13 -30.21
CA ASP A 48 20.00 8.13 -29.58
C ASP A 48 20.57 7.59 -28.24
N PRO A 49 21.91 7.52 -28.08
CA PRO A 49 22.56 7.02 -26.88
C PRO A 49 22.10 7.73 -25.60
N ALA A 50 21.81 9.04 -25.65
CA ALA A 50 21.36 9.79 -24.49
C ALA A 50 19.96 9.34 -24.03
N VAL A 51 19.08 9.04 -24.98
CA VAL A 51 17.72 8.55 -24.70
C VAL A 51 17.75 7.11 -24.21
N VAL A 52 18.68 6.28 -24.71
CA VAL A 52 18.86 4.91 -24.22
C VAL A 52 19.30 4.90 -22.76
N VAL A 53 20.28 5.73 -22.39
CA VAL A 53 20.75 5.83 -21.00
C VAL A 53 19.67 6.42 -20.08
N GLY A 54 19.01 7.50 -20.50
CA GLY A 54 17.90 8.09 -19.75
C GLY A 54 16.72 7.12 -19.58
N GLY A 55 16.40 6.37 -20.63
CA GLY A 55 15.35 5.35 -20.63
C GLY A 55 15.67 4.16 -19.72
N ALA A 56 16.93 3.72 -19.66
CA ALA A 56 17.36 2.66 -18.75
C ALA A 56 17.21 3.06 -17.28
N ILE A 57 17.61 4.28 -16.93
CA ILE A 57 17.45 4.82 -15.57
C ILE A 57 15.96 4.96 -15.22
N ALA A 58 15.15 5.49 -16.15
CA ALA A 58 13.71 5.59 -15.98
C ALA A 58 13.05 4.22 -15.79
N ALA A 59 13.45 3.21 -16.58
CA ALA A 59 12.94 1.85 -16.47
C ALA A 59 13.26 1.23 -15.09
N ILE A 60 14.49 1.40 -14.58
CA ILE A 60 14.87 0.94 -13.25
C ILE A 60 14.01 1.62 -12.18
N GLY A 61 13.87 2.94 -12.25
CA GLY A 61 13.02 3.70 -11.32
C GLY A 61 11.57 3.24 -11.34
N LEU A 62 11.03 2.93 -12.52
CA LEU A 62 9.66 2.44 -12.69
C LEU A 62 9.46 1.04 -12.14
N VAL A 63 10.40 0.13 -12.37
CA VAL A 63 10.36 -1.21 -11.78
C VAL A 63 10.38 -1.12 -10.26
N LEU A 64 11.28 -0.30 -9.70
CA LEU A 64 11.35 -0.10 -8.25
C LEU A 64 10.05 0.52 -7.70
N ALA A 65 9.48 1.52 -8.36
CA ALA A 65 8.22 2.13 -7.97
C ALA A 65 7.05 1.14 -8.04
N GLY A 66 7.00 0.30 -9.08
CA GLY A 66 5.99 -0.75 -9.23
C GLY A 66 6.11 -1.82 -8.15
N VAL A 67 7.32 -2.30 -7.85
CA VAL A 67 7.57 -3.29 -6.80
C VAL A 67 7.25 -2.71 -5.42
N ALA A 68 7.68 -1.48 -5.12
CA ALA A 68 7.36 -0.80 -3.88
C ALA A 68 5.86 -0.57 -3.73
N GLY A 69 5.19 -0.15 -4.81
CA GLY A 69 3.73 0.02 -4.84
C GLY A 69 3.00 -1.28 -4.55
N GLY A 70 3.37 -2.37 -5.24
CA GLY A 70 2.82 -3.70 -5.02
C GLY A 70 3.04 -4.21 -3.59
N ALA A 71 4.24 -4.00 -3.03
CA ALA A 71 4.54 -4.38 -1.65
C ALA A 71 3.67 -3.62 -0.64
N LEU A 72 3.51 -2.31 -0.83
CA LEU A 72 2.64 -1.48 0.02
C LEU A 72 1.17 -1.89 -0.07
N MET A 73 0.68 -2.21 -1.28
CA MET A 73 -0.67 -2.76 -1.45
C MET A 73 -0.85 -4.08 -0.70
N PHE A 74 0.13 -4.99 -0.83
CA PHE A 74 0.07 -6.29 -0.17
C PHE A 74 0.07 -6.16 1.36
N ILE A 75 0.97 -5.33 1.91
CA ILE A 75 1.04 -5.04 3.34
C ILE A 75 -0.25 -4.38 3.83
N GLY A 76 -0.75 -3.37 3.12
CA GLY A 76 -2.00 -2.69 3.44
C GLY A 76 -3.20 -3.64 3.46
N THR A 77 -3.27 -4.54 2.47
CA THR A 77 -4.33 -5.55 2.37
C THR A 77 -4.27 -6.54 3.54
N ILE A 78 -3.10 -7.10 3.84
CA ILE A 78 -2.92 -8.01 4.99
C ILE A 78 -3.31 -7.31 6.29
N TRP A 79 -2.89 -6.06 6.47
CA TRP A 79 -3.21 -5.31 7.67
C TRP A 79 -4.73 -5.10 7.81
N MET A 80 -5.42 -4.71 6.73
CA MET A 80 -6.89 -4.60 6.75
C MET A 80 -7.56 -5.92 7.15
N LEU A 81 -7.14 -7.05 6.58
CA LEU A 81 -7.70 -8.37 6.90
C LEU A 81 -7.51 -8.73 8.37
N ILE A 82 -6.32 -8.48 8.93
CA ILE A 82 -6.04 -8.73 10.36
C ILE A 82 -6.97 -7.89 11.25
N GLN A 83 -7.22 -6.63 10.90
CA GLN A 83 -8.14 -5.78 11.66
C GLN A 83 -9.58 -6.30 11.58
N VAL A 84 -10.06 -6.68 10.39
CA VAL A 84 -11.40 -7.26 10.23
C VAL A 84 -11.56 -8.54 11.07
N ILE A 85 -10.56 -9.41 11.09
CA ILE A 85 -10.59 -10.63 11.92
C ILE A 85 -10.61 -10.28 13.41
N ALA A 86 -9.82 -9.28 13.83
CA ALA A 86 -9.79 -8.82 15.21
C ALA A 86 -11.15 -8.25 15.66
N ASP A 87 -11.78 -7.42 14.82
CA ASP A 87 -13.08 -6.81 15.12
C ASP A 87 -14.18 -7.87 15.22
N GLN A 88 -14.20 -8.84 14.29
CA GLN A 88 -15.15 -9.96 14.33
C GLN A 88 -14.98 -10.84 15.58
N THR A 89 -13.74 -11.02 16.05
CA THR A 89 -13.43 -11.79 17.26
C THR A 89 -13.87 -11.03 18.52
N SER A 90 -13.68 -9.71 18.54
CA SER A 90 -14.08 -8.85 19.66
C SER A 90 -15.59 -8.84 19.86
N GLU A 91 -16.39 -8.63 18.80
CA GLU A 91 -17.86 -8.65 18.90
C GLU A 91 -18.41 -9.99 19.41
N LYS A 92 -17.81 -11.11 18.97
CA LYS A 92 -18.22 -12.45 19.40
C LYS A 92 -17.95 -12.66 20.89
N SER A 93 -16.87 -12.08 21.41
CA SER A 93 -16.56 -12.14 22.84
C SER A 93 -17.55 -11.30 23.66
N GLU A 94 -17.89 -10.10 23.20
CA GLU A 94 -18.77 -9.18 23.91
C GLU A 94 -20.21 -9.72 24.00
N LYS A 95 -20.74 -10.27 22.89
CA LYS A 95 -22.05 -10.93 22.87
C LYS A 95 -22.11 -12.12 23.83
N ARG A 96 -21.00 -12.89 23.94
CA ARG A 96 -20.89 -14.00 24.88
C ARG A 96 -20.94 -13.55 26.34
N TYR A 97 -20.30 -12.43 26.69
CA TYR A 97 -20.35 -11.90 28.06
C TYR A 97 -21.74 -11.34 28.40
N ARG A 98 -22.41 -10.67 27.45
CA ARG A 98 -23.76 -10.14 27.65
C ARG A 98 -24.82 -11.21 27.91
N ASP A 99 -24.66 -12.40 27.33
CA ASP A 99 -25.58 -13.53 27.55
C ASP A 99 -25.34 -14.28 28.88
N VAL A 100 -24.21 -14.04 29.57
CA VAL A 100 -23.89 -14.66 30.87
C VAL A 100 -24.32 -13.78 32.06
N GLU A 101 -24.45 -12.47 31.87
CA GLU A 101 -24.93 -11.52 32.88
C GLU A 101 -26.46 -11.37 32.96
N ARG A 102 -27.22 -12.19 32.22
CA ARG A 102 -28.69 -12.16 32.18
C ARG A 102 -29.31 -13.36 32.85
#